data_AF-A0A4Y8RAK0-F1
#
_entry.id   AF-A0A4Y8RAK0-F1
#
_cell.length_a   1.000
_cell.length_b   1.000
_cell.length_c   1.000
_cell.angle_alpha   90.00
_cell.angle_beta   90.00
_cell.angle_gamma   90.00
#
_symmetry.space_group_name_H-M   'P 1'
#
loop_
_entity.id
_entity.type
_entity.pdbx_description
1 polymer ?
#
loop_
_entity_poly.entity_id
_entity_poly.type
_entity_poly.pdbx_seq_one_letter_code
_entity_poly.pdbx_strand_id
1 'polypeptide(L)'
;MSEHARGSAIDIGSFTLSDESTVAVRAVPGTGGAANNAGDENTAKPGDDEAFVEDPAEDSSDGDNDADAAAAKKPTPASGENASEAQFLDRIRAAACGPFKTVLGPGTDADHATHFHLDMAARHNGYTYCK
;
A
#
# COMPACT_ATOMS: atom_id res chain seq x y z
N MET A 1 -14.42 -16.40 10.16
CA MET A 1 -13.40 -16.49 9.10
C MET A 1 -13.39 -15.18 8.36
N SER A 2 -12.23 -14.52 8.30
CA SER A 2 -12.06 -13.20 7.69
C SER A 2 -12.55 -13.22 6.24
N GLU A 3 -13.27 -12.19 5.81
CA GLU A 3 -13.75 -12.07 4.42
C GLU A 3 -12.58 -12.01 3.42
N HIS A 4 -11.40 -11.59 3.90
CA HIS A 4 -10.12 -11.64 3.19
C HIS A 4 -9.65 -13.09 2.88
N ALA A 5 -10.14 -14.10 3.60
CA ALA A 5 -9.80 -15.50 3.34
C ALA A 5 -10.57 -16.11 2.16
N ARG A 6 -11.52 -15.37 1.56
CA ARG A 6 -12.23 -15.79 0.34
C ARG A 6 -11.47 -15.45 -0.95
N GLY A 7 -10.34 -14.74 -0.86
CA GLY A 7 -9.46 -14.45 -2.01
C GLY A 7 -10.06 -13.53 -3.07
N SER A 8 -11.00 -12.64 -2.70
CA SER A 8 -11.60 -11.68 -3.65
C SER A 8 -10.75 -10.44 -3.90
N ALA A 9 -9.73 -10.22 -3.07
CA ALA A 9 -8.89 -9.04 -3.09
C ALA A 9 -7.41 -9.35 -3.35
N ILE A 10 -6.73 -8.44 -4.03
CA ILE A 10 -5.30 -8.46 -4.30
C ILE A 10 -4.71 -7.09 -3.93
N ASP A 11 -3.53 -7.12 -3.30
CA ASP A 11 -2.78 -5.92 -2.96
C ASP A 11 -1.52 -5.81 -3.83
N ILE A 12 -1.30 -4.65 -4.45
CA ILE A 12 -0.13 -4.38 -5.31
C ILE A 12 0.68 -3.22 -4.74
N GLY A 13 1.91 -3.50 -4.29
CA GLY A 13 2.81 -2.50 -3.72
C GLY A 13 3.77 -1.84 -4.73
N SER A 14 4.01 -2.46 -5.89
CA SER A 14 4.91 -1.92 -6.91
C SER A 14 4.67 -2.51 -8.30
N PHE A 15 5.18 -1.81 -9.31
CA PHE A 15 5.24 -2.23 -10.70
C PHE A 15 6.68 -2.20 -11.18
N THR A 16 7.14 -3.30 -11.77
CA THR A 16 8.38 -3.34 -12.54
C THR A 16 8.04 -3.16 -14.01
N LEU A 17 8.68 -2.18 -14.65
CA LEU A 17 8.45 -1.84 -16.05
C LEU A 17 9.42 -2.60 -16.96
N SER A 18 9.22 -2.52 -18.28
CA SER A 18 10.03 -3.25 -19.27
C SER A 18 11.49 -2.80 -19.34
N ASP A 19 11.79 -1.59 -18.85
CA ASP A 19 13.15 -1.07 -18.69
C ASP A 19 13.76 -1.44 -17.32
N GLU A 20 13.14 -2.39 -16.61
CA GLU A 20 13.51 -2.85 -15.26
C GLU A 20 13.35 -1.79 -14.16
N SER A 21 12.88 -0.59 -14.49
CA SER A 21 12.58 0.43 -13.48
C SER A 21 11.39 0.01 -12.62
N THR A 22 11.37 0.47 -11.37
CA THR A 22 10.30 0.15 -10.40
C THR A 22 9.59 1.40 -9.92
N VAL A 23 8.27 1.43 -10.15
CA VAL A 23 7.33 2.40 -9.61
C VAL A 23 6.69 1.80 -8.36
N ALA A 24 6.89 2.40 -7.19
CA ALA A 24 6.25 1.92 -5.97
C ALA A 24 4.91 2.64 -5.78
N VAL A 25 3.88 1.89 -5.37
CA VAL A 25 2.55 2.43 -5.12
C VAL A 25 2.58 3.20 -3.80
N ARG A 26 2.74 4.51 -3.87
CA ARG A 26 2.76 5.41 -2.71
C ARG A 26 2.30 6.80 -3.11
N ALA A 27 2.00 7.63 -2.12
CA ALA A 27 1.81 9.05 -2.38
C ALA A 27 3.11 9.64 -2.95
N VAL A 28 3.01 10.29 -4.09
CA VAL A 28 4.16 10.91 -4.76
C VAL A 28 4.29 12.36 -4.29
N PRO A 29 5.40 12.74 -3.60
CA PRO A 29 5.56 14.09 -3.06
C PRO A 29 5.67 15.16 -4.15
N GLY A 30 5.14 16.36 -3.88
CA GLY A 30 5.29 17.53 -4.77
C GLY A 30 4.43 17.50 -6.03
N THR A 31 3.80 16.36 -6.33
CA THR A 31 2.71 16.26 -7.27
C THR A 31 1.44 16.32 -6.45
N GLY A 32 0.65 17.39 -6.59
CA GLY A 32 -0.70 17.40 -6.08
C GLY A 32 -1.52 16.35 -6.83
N GLY A 33 -1.35 15.06 -6.47
CA GLY A 33 -2.22 13.99 -6.92
C GLY A 33 -3.64 14.34 -6.50
N ALA A 34 -4.61 14.00 -7.34
CA ALA A 34 -6.02 14.29 -7.08
C ALA A 34 -6.43 13.68 -5.72
N ALA A 35 -6.35 14.51 -4.68
CA ALA A 35 -6.81 14.23 -3.34
C ALA A 35 -8.34 14.24 -3.38
N ASN A 36 -8.92 13.13 -3.83
CA ASN A 36 -10.35 12.91 -3.67
C ASN A 36 -10.62 12.23 -2.33
N ASN A 37 -10.09 12.83 -1.25
CA ASN A 37 -10.56 12.86 0.13
C ASN A 37 -9.39 13.08 1.09
N ALA A 38 -9.03 14.34 1.34
CA ALA A 38 -8.27 14.69 2.54
C ALA A 38 -9.21 14.53 3.76
N GLY A 39 -9.11 13.41 4.46
CA GLY A 39 -9.58 13.24 5.82
C GLY A 39 -8.37 13.28 6.75
N ASP A 40 -8.01 14.48 7.19
CA ASP A 40 -7.17 14.68 8.37
C ASP A 40 -8.02 14.28 9.59
N GLU A 41 -7.74 13.12 10.18
CA GLU A 41 -8.03 12.88 11.60
C GLU A 41 -7.07 11.88 12.21
N ASN A 42 -6.07 12.45 12.86
CA ASN A 42 -5.37 11.82 13.98
C ASN A 42 -6.40 11.36 15.02
N THR A 43 -6.84 10.10 14.95
CA THR A 43 -7.47 9.41 16.08
C THR A 43 -6.89 8.01 16.19
N ALA A 44 -5.75 7.91 16.86
CA ALA A 44 -5.34 6.68 17.51
C ALA A 44 -6.51 6.21 18.39
N LYS A 45 -7.14 5.08 18.03
CA LYS A 45 -8.04 4.40 18.95
C LYS A 45 -7.21 3.77 20.06
N PRO A 46 -7.53 4.02 21.35
CA PRO A 46 -6.97 3.24 22.44
C PRO A 46 -7.76 1.93 22.52
N GLY A 47 -7.04 0.82 22.50
CA GLY A 47 -7.61 -0.50 22.71
C GLY A 47 -6.50 -1.54 22.66
N ASP A 48 -6.45 -2.53 23.52
CA ASP A 48 -7.17 -2.81 24.75
C ASP A 48 -6.27 -3.83 25.49
N ASP A 49 -6.22 -3.70 26.80
CA ASP A 49 -5.24 -4.36 27.66
C ASP A 49 -5.55 -5.85 27.81
N GLU A 50 -4.83 -6.73 27.11
CA GLU A 50 -4.91 -8.17 27.38
C GLU A 50 -3.51 -8.78 27.58
N ALA A 51 -3.20 -8.91 28.88
CA ALA A 51 -2.32 -9.86 29.56
C ALA A 51 -1.21 -10.53 28.73
N PHE A 52 -0.01 -9.97 28.88
CA PHE A 52 1.28 -10.62 28.70
C PHE A 52 1.41 -11.80 29.69
N VAL A 53 1.42 -13.03 29.17
CA VAL A 53 1.91 -14.21 29.91
C VAL A 53 3.32 -14.49 29.41
N GLU A 54 4.28 -14.35 30.32
CA GLU A 54 5.66 -14.77 30.16
C GLU A 54 5.75 -16.30 30.21
N ASP A 55 6.47 -16.90 29.26
CA ASP A 55 7.19 -18.15 29.50
C ASP A 55 8.56 -18.08 28.77
N PRO A 56 9.65 -18.60 29.36
CA PRO A 56 11.01 -18.11 29.13
C PRO A 56 11.84 -18.97 28.18
N ALA A 57 12.77 -18.28 27.50
CA ALA A 57 14.11 -18.72 27.10
C ALA A 57 14.30 -20.12 26.47
N GLU A 58 14.47 -20.13 25.15
CA GLU A 58 15.40 -21.06 24.48
C GLU A 58 16.57 -20.23 23.94
N ASP A 59 17.75 -20.56 24.47
CA ASP A 59 19.08 -20.02 24.22
C ASP A 59 19.74 -20.72 23.00
N SER A 60 20.70 -20.00 22.39
CA SER A 60 21.76 -20.47 21.48
C SER A 60 21.40 -20.66 20.00
N SER A 61 22.21 -20.24 19.02
CA SER A 61 23.44 -19.45 19.00
C SER A 61 23.80 -19.14 17.52
N ASP A 62 24.72 -18.18 17.34
CA ASP A 62 25.69 -18.06 16.24
C ASP A 62 25.20 -17.94 14.78
N GLY A 63 25.41 -16.74 14.24
CA GLY A 63 25.34 -16.48 12.80
C GLY A 63 25.80 -15.08 12.44
N ASP A 64 27.11 -14.85 12.54
CA ASP A 64 27.78 -13.75 11.84
C ASP A 64 27.32 -13.71 10.37
N ASN A 65 26.73 -12.59 9.96
CA ASN A 65 26.68 -12.20 8.56
C ASN A 65 27.15 -10.76 8.44
N ASP A 66 28.47 -10.60 8.51
CA ASP A 66 29.15 -9.60 7.68
C ASP A 66 28.87 -9.95 6.21
N ALA A 67 27.78 -9.41 5.69
CA ALA A 67 27.52 -9.34 4.27
C ALA A 67 26.91 -7.97 3.98
N ASP A 68 27.79 -7.09 3.51
CA ASP A 68 27.54 -5.94 2.66
C ASP A 68 26.25 -6.11 1.83
N ALA A 69 25.13 -5.61 2.37
CA ALA A 69 23.91 -5.39 1.61
C ALA A 69 23.67 -3.90 1.68
N ALA A 70 24.38 -3.18 0.81
CA ALA A 70 24.07 -1.82 0.44
C ALA A 70 22.54 -1.66 0.38
N ALA A 71 21.98 -1.04 1.41
CA ALA A 71 20.66 -0.47 1.36
C ALA A 71 20.73 0.49 0.17
N ALA A 72 20.25 0.03 -0.99
CA ALA A 72 20.14 0.81 -2.19
C ALA A 72 19.30 2.02 -1.80
N LYS A 73 19.98 3.13 -1.53
CA LYS A 73 19.38 4.44 -1.37
C LYS A 73 18.70 4.69 -2.70
N LYS A 74 17.42 4.33 -2.82
CA LYS A 74 16.64 4.50 -4.04
C LYS A 74 16.83 5.96 -4.44
N PRO A 75 17.40 6.26 -5.62
CA PRO A 75 17.65 7.64 -6.01
C PRO A 75 16.34 8.40 -5.90
N THR A 76 16.37 9.53 -5.19
CA THR A 76 15.21 10.42 -5.10
C THR A 76 14.88 10.89 -6.51
N PRO A 77 13.69 10.54 -7.04
CA PRO A 77 13.33 10.87 -8.42
C PRO A 77 13.40 12.39 -8.64
N ALA A 78 13.87 12.80 -9.82
CA ALA A 78 13.78 14.17 -10.26
C ALA A 78 12.31 14.62 -10.25
N SER A 79 12.03 15.91 -10.04
CA SER A 79 10.65 16.41 -9.90
C SER A 79 9.75 16.10 -11.11
N GLY A 80 10.32 15.96 -12.32
CA GLY A 80 9.60 15.51 -13.51
C GLY A 80 9.23 14.02 -13.50
N GLU A 81 10.08 13.16 -12.92
CA GLU A 81 9.81 11.73 -12.76
C GLU A 81 8.68 11.50 -11.75
N ASN A 82 8.63 12.29 -10.67
CA ASN A 82 7.52 12.28 -9.72
C ASN A 82 6.18 12.56 -10.42
N ALA A 83 6.10 13.60 -11.27
CA ALA A 83 4.88 13.91 -12.02
C ALA A 83 4.43 12.75 -12.92
N SER A 84 5.37 12.06 -13.57
CA SER A 84 5.05 10.89 -14.38
C SER A 84 4.62 9.67 -13.54
N GLU A 85 5.24 9.45 -12.37
CA GLU A 85 4.90 8.39 -11.43
C GLU A 85 3.48 8.59 -10.88
N ALA A 86 3.14 9.81 -10.47
CA ALA A 86 1.81 10.16 -9.99
C ALA A 86 0.73 9.94 -11.07
N GLN A 87 0.97 10.42 -12.29
CA GLN A 87 0.04 10.22 -13.41
C GLN A 87 -0.09 8.75 -13.83
N PHE A 88 0.98 7.96 -13.68
CA PHE A 88 0.93 6.52 -13.91
C PHE A 88 0.02 5.85 -12.86
N LEU A 89 0.27 6.09 -11.58
CA LEU A 89 -0.51 5.52 -10.48
C LEU A 89 -2.00 5.93 -10.56
N ASP A 90 -2.29 7.20 -10.86
CA ASP A 90 -3.67 7.68 -11.03
C ASP A 90 -4.40 6.97 -12.18
N ARG A 91 -3.70 6.73 -13.30
CA ARG A 91 -4.28 6.00 -14.44
C ARG A 91 -4.55 4.54 -14.13
N ILE A 92 -3.66 3.87 -13.40
CA ILE A 92 -3.87 2.48 -12.96
C ILE A 92 -5.08 2.40 -12.04
N ARG A 93 -5.15 3.27 -11.01
CA ARG A 93 -6.30 3.34 -10.10
C ARG A 93 -7.61 3.56 -10.85
N ALA A 94 -7.64 4.53 -11.76
CA ALA A 94 -8.83 4.85 -12.55
C ALA A 94 -9.25 3.69 -13.48
N ALA A 95 -8.28 3.01 -14.11
CA ALA A 95 -8.55 1.87 -14.99
C ALA A 95 -9.03 0.62 -14.24
N ALA A 96 -8.60 0.44 -12.98
CA ALA A 96 -9.06 -0.65 -12.14
C ALA A 96 -10.53 -0.51 -11.72
N CYS A 97 -11.08 0.72 -11.73
CA CYS A 97 -12.47 0.96 -11.39
C CYS A 97 -13.43 0.33 -12.41
N GLY A 98 -14.36 -0.49 -11.93
CA GLY A 98 -15.35 -1.17 -12.76
C GLY A 98 -15.14 -2.68 -12.76
N PRO A 99 -14.00 -3.18 -13.30
CA PRO A 99 -13.60 -4.57 -13.13
C PRO A 99 -13.54 -4.96 -11.64
N PHE A 100 -12.93 -4.10 -10.82
CA PHE A 100 -12.97 -4.21 -9.36
C PHE A 100 -14.11 -3.36 -8.80
N LYS A 101 -14.76 -3.87 -7.74
CA LYS A 101 -15.85 -3.19 -7.02
C LYS A 101 -15.31 -2.29 -5.91
N THR A 102 -14.13 -2.59 -5.41
CA THR A 102 -13.35 -1.72 -4.53
C THR A 102 -11.98 -1.48 -5.14
N VAL A 103 -11.56 -0.22 -5.20
CA VAL A 103 -10.18 0.17 -5.50
C VAL A 103 -9.78 1.21 -4.46
N LEU A 104 -8.79 0.91 -3.63
CA LEU A 104 -8.22 1.86 -2.67
C LEU A 104 -6.74 1.99 -2.96
N GLY A 105 -6.23 3.22 -2.92
CA GLY A 105 -4.81 3.48 -3.09
C GLY A 105 -4.29 4.59 -2.20
N PRO A 106 -3.03 4.99 -2.42
CA PRO A 106 -2.39 6.02 -1.64
C PRO A 106 -3.21 7.32 -1.60
N GLY A 107 -3.41 7.83 -0.39
CA GLY A 107 -4.24 9.00 -0.13
C GLY A 107 -5.71 8.68 0.20
N THR A 108 -6.12 7.40 0.24
CA THR A 108 -7.45 7.01 0.70
C THR A 108 -7.55 7.02 2.22
N ASP A 109 -6.65 6.29 2.89
CA ASP A 109 -6.49 6.20 4.34
C ASP A 109 -5.07 5.69 4.65
N ALA A 110 -4.78 5.44 5.93
CA ALA A 110 -3.46 5.01 6.38
C ALA A 110 -3.10 3.58 5.95
N ASP A 111 -4.07 2.67 5.92
CA ASP A 111 -3.83 1.26 5.57
C ASP A 111 -3.43 1.14 4.09
N HIS A 112 -4.03 1.97 3.22
CA HIS A 112 -3.79 1.95 1.78
C HIS A 112 -2.68 2.92 1.32
N ALA A 113 -1.81 3.36 2.21
CA ALA A 113 -0.78 4.37 1.90
C ALA A 113 0.31 3.88 0.93
N THR A 114 0.54 2.56 0.88
CA THR A 114 1.70 1.94 0.22
C THR A 114 1.35 0.81 -0.76
N HIS A 115 0.07 0.63 -1.09
CA HIS A 115 -0.38 -0.37 -2.04
C HIS A 115 -1.74 0.01 -2.66
N PHE A 116 -2.07 -0.64 -3.78
CA PHE A 116 -3.43 -0.66 -4.28
C PHE A 116 -4.15 -1.88 -3.74
N HIS A 117 -5.27 -1.69 -3.07
CA HIS A 117 -6.21 -2.74 -2.71
C HIS A 117 -7.29 -2.86 -3.77
N LEU A 118 -7.35 -4.02 -4.44
CA LEU A 118 -8.24 -4.29 -5.55
C LEU A 118 -9.17 -5.45 -5.18
N ASP A 119 -10.46 -5.18 -4.99
CA ASP A 119 -11.43 -6.19 -4.55
C ASP A 119 -12.58 -6.36 -5.55
N MET A 120 -12.89 -7.60 -5.90
CA MET A 120 -14.02 -7.97 -6.76
C MET A 120 -15.30 -8.30 -5.98
N ALA A 121 -15.26 -8.34 -4.65
CA ALA A 121 -16.40 -8.65 -3.81
C ALA A 121 -17.63 -7.81 -4.17
N ALA A 122 -18.78 -8.48 -4.30
CA ALA A 122 -20.01 -7.81 -4.65
C ALA A 122 -20.40 -6.82 -3.55
N ARG A 123 -20.60 -5.56 -3.93
CA ARG A 123 -21.12 -4.53 -3.02
C ARG A 123 -22.63 -4.41 -3.15
N HIS A 124 -23.26 -3.87 -2.11
CA HIS A 124 -24.69 -3.63 -2.10
C HIS A 124 -25.12 -2.78 -3.31
N ASN A 125 -26.19 -3.20 -3.98
CA ASN A 125 -26.75 -2.58 -5.19
C ASN A 125 -25.78 -2.47 -6.39
N GLY A 126 -24.70 -3.27 -6.41
CA GLY A 126 -23.74 -3.28 -7.52
C GLY A 126 -22.84 -2.03 -7.61
N TYR A 127 -22.80 -1.22 -6.56
CA TYR A 127 -22.00 0.01 -6.50
C TYR A 127 -20.48 -0.26 -6.54
N THR A 128 -19.71 0.66 -7.12
CA THR A 128 -18.23 0.64 -7.13
C THR A 128 -17.68 1.75 -6.26
N TYR A 129 -16.73 1.43 -5.39
CA TYR A 129 -16.03 2.39 -4.55
C TYR A 129 -14.56 2.48 -4.93
N CYS A 130 -14.17 3.63 -5.45
CA CYS A 130 -12.82 3.89 -5.92
C CYS A 130 -12.29 5.16 -5.28
N LYS A 131 -11.16 5.04 -4.58
CA LYS A 131 -10.51 6.14 -3.89
C LYS A 131 -9.00 6.08 -4.02
#